data_AF-A0A960JLE2-F1
#
_entry.id   AF-A0A960JLE2-F1
#
_cell.length_a   1.000
_cell.length_b   1.000
_cell.length_c   1.000
_cell.angle_alpha   90.00
_cell.angle_beta   90.00
_cell.angle_gamma   90.00
#
_symmetry.space_group_name_H-M   'P 1'
#
loop_
_entity.id
_entity.type
_entity.pdbx_description
1 polymer ?
#
loop_
_entity_poly.entity_id
_entity_poly.type
_entity_poly.pdbx_seq_one_letter_code
_entity_poly.pdbx_strand_id
1 'polypeptide(L)' 'MKKILAKLFLRLARLNFVGEPPKESCVLVAGPHTSNWDFLFMLAYAWAKDVPLRWLGKEELFRGPLG' A
#
# COMPACT_ATOMS: atom_id res chain seq x y z
N MET A 1 -9.89 10.28 -6.97
CA MET A 1 -8.75 10.04 -7.90
C MET A 1 -7.85 8.90 -7.46
N LYS A 2 -7.25 8.93 -6.25
CA LYS A 2 -6.33 7.88 -5.75
C LYS A 2 -6.89 6.46 -5.84
N LYS A 3 -8.15 6.24 -5.47
CA LYS A 3 -8.84 4.95 -5.55
C LYS A 3 -8.91 4.37 -6.97
N ILE A 4 -9.10 5.22 -7.99
CA ILE A 4 -9.16 4.79 -9.40
C ILE A 4 -7.76 4.38 -9.88
N LEU A 5 -6.76 5.22 -9.60
CA LEU A 5 -5.36 4.93 -9.94
C LEU A 5 -4.89 3.64 -9.28
N ALA A 6 -5.21 3.45 -8.00
CA ALA A 6 -4.91 2.23 -7.26
C ALA A 6 -5.57 1.00 -7.89
N LYS A 7 -6.88 1.05 -8.16
CA LYS A 7 -7.59 -0.06 -8.81
C LYS A 7 -7.01 -0.40 -10.20
N LEU A 8 -6.64 0.62 -10.99
CA LEU A 8 -6.00 0.41 -12.29
C LEU A 8 -4.62 -0.23 -12.13
N PHE A 9 -3.78 0.31 -11.24
CA PHE A 9 -2.45 -0.24 -10.95
C PHE A 9 -2.53 -1.72 -10.53
N LEU A 10 -3.43 -2.05 -9.61
CA LEU A 10 -3.63 -3.42 -9.14
C LEU A 10 -4.13 -4.36 -10.24
N ARG A 11 -5.03 -3.86 -11.09
CA ARG A 11 -5.52 -4.62 -12.26
C ARG A 11 -4.40 -4.90 -13.26
N LEU A 12 -3.52 -3.93 -13.52
CA LEU A 12 -2.36 -4.10 -14.40
C LEU A 12 -1.31 -5.03 -13.78
N ALA A 13 -1.09 -4.94 -12.47
CA ALA A 13 -0.24 -5.85 -11.71
C ALA A 13 -0.84 -7.27 -11.55
N ARG A 14 -2.11 -7.48 -11.98
CA ARG A 14 -2.86 -8.74 -11.85
C ARG A 14 -2.95 -9.25 -10.41
N LEU A 15 -3.01 -8.33 -9.45
CA LEU A 15 -3.10 -8.66 -8.03
C LEU A 15 -4.54 -8.59 -7.54
N ASN A 16 -4.95 -9.62 -6.82
CA ASN A 16 -6.20 -9.66 -6.06
C ASN A 16 -5.86 -9.78 -4.57
N PHE A 17 -6.55 -9.02 -3.73
CA PHE A 17 -6.39 -9.11 -2.29
C PHE A 17 -7.41 -10.07 -1.71
N VAL A 18 -6.95 -10.90 -0.78
CA VAL A 18 -7.79 -11.84 -0.04
C VAL A 18 -8.03 -11.28 1.35
N GLY A 19 -9.29 -11.32 1.78
CA GLY A 19 -9.72 -10.79 3.08
C GLY A 19 -10.20 -9.34 3.03
N GLU A 20 -10.70 -8.89 4.18
CA GLU A 20 -11.18 -7.53 4.38
C GLU A 20 -10.25 -6.79 5.33
N PRO A 21 -10.13 -5.45 5.19
CA PRO A 21 -9.33 -4.67 6.11
C PRO A 21 -9.91 -4.74 7.53
N PRO A 22 -9.05 -4.60 8.56
CA PRO A 22 -9.50 -4.57 9.94
C PRO A 22 -10.49 -3.43 10.16
N LYS A 23 -11.57 -3.71 10.90
CA LYS A 23 -12.60 -2.72 11.24
C LYS A 23 -12.18 -1.81 12.41
N GLU A 24 -11.25 -2.29 13.23
CA GLU A 24 -10.74 -1.60 14.40
C GLU A 24 -9.35 -1.02 14.13
N SER A 25 -8.97 0.00 14.91
CA SER A 25 -7.62 0.55 14.87
C SER A 25 -6.62 -0.51 15.32
N CYS A 26 -5.65 -0.82 14.45
CA CYS A 26 -4.62 -1.82 14.74
C CYS A 26 -3.29 -1.45 14.07
N VAL A 27 -2.24 -2.16 14.48
CA VAL A 27 -0.94 -2.12 13.81
C VAL A 27 -0.88 -3.31 12.86
N LEU A 28 -0.79 -3.03 11.56
CA LEU A 28 -0.57 -4.03 10.53
C LEU A 28 0.92 -4.21 10.29
N VAL A 29 1.41 -5.44 10.45
CA VAL A 29 2.78 -5.82 10.10
C VAL A 29 2.71 -6.66 8.84
N ALA A 30 3.33 -6.18 7.76
CA ALA A 30 3.41 -6.90 6.50
C ALA A 30 4.79 -7.52 6.34
N GLY A 31 4.84 -8.81 5.98
CA GLY A 31 6.07 -9.53 5.69
C GLY A 31 5.75 -10.94 5.17
N PRO A 32 6.74 -11.68 4.62
CA PRO A 32 8.10 -11.24 4.28
C PRO A 32 8.09 -10.21 3.14
N HIS A 33 9.03 -9.26 3.17
CA HIS A 33 9.22 -8.31 2.07
C HIS A 33 10.11 -8.92 0.99
N THR A 34 9.65 -8.87 -0.26
CA THR A 34 10.38 -9.34 -1.43
C THR A 34 11.10 -8.18 -2.13
N SER A 35 10.55 -6.95 -2.11
CA SER A 35 11.17 -5.76 -2.70
C SER A 35 10.54 -4.46 -2.19
N ASN A 36 11.15 -3.31 -2.49
CA ASN A 36 10.55 -2.00 -2.18
C ASN A 36 9.18 -1.78 -2.84
N TRP A 37 8.80 -2.57 -3.85
CA TRP A 37 7.46 -2.53 -4.46
C TRP A 37 6.35 -2.99 -3.50
N ASP A 38 6.68 -3.78 -2.48
CA ASP A 38 5.71 -4.19 -1.44
C ASP A 38 5.05 -2.98 -0.78
N PHE A 39 5.82 -1.89 -0.62
CA PHE A 39 5.31 -0.61 -0.12
C PHE A 39 4.27 0.01 -1.06
N LEU A 40 4.52 0.01 -2.37
CA LEU A 40 3.57 0.54 -3.36
C LEU A 40 2.30 -0.33 -3.44
N PHE A 41 2.42 -1.66 -3.31
CA PHE A 41 1.27 -2.55 -3.23
C PHE A 41 0.44 -2.31 -1.98
N MET A 42 1.07 -2.07 -0.83
CA MET A 42 0.38 -1.69 0.41
C MET A 42 -0.39 -0.37 0.24
N LEU A 43 0.23 0.66 -0.36
CA LEU A 43 -0.46 1.94 -0.62
C LEU A 43 -1.65 1.76 -1.58
N ALA A 44 -1.44 1.00 -2.66
CA ALA A 44 -2.49 0.71 -3.63
C ALA A 44 -3.67 -0.05 -2.99
N TYR A 45 -3.38 -1.03 -2.14
CA TYR A 45 -4.41 -1.72 -1.35
C TYR A 45 -5.22 -0.75 -0.49
N ALA A 46 -4.54 0.06 0.31
CA ALA A 46 -5.18 0.99 1.22
C ALA A 46 -6.06 2.00 0.45
N TRP A 47 -5.57 2.56 -0.65
CA TRP A 47 -6.36 3.47 -1.48
C TRP A 47 -7.52 2.78 -2.21
N ALA A 48 -7.35 1.53 -2.66
CA ALA A 48 -8.40 0.80 -3.35
C ALA A 48 -9.56 0.41 -2.41
N LYS A 49 -9.23 0.06 -1.16
CA LYS A 49 -10.16 -0.32 -0.09
C LYS A 49 -10.60 0.85 0.79
N ASP A 50 -10.09 2.06 0.52
CA ASP A 50 -10.40 3.28 1.27
C ASP A 50 -10.03 3.18 2.77
N VAL A 51 -8.92 2.49 3.05
CA VAL A 51 -8.38 2.30 4.39
C VAL A 51 -7.57 3.54 4.77
N PRO A 52 -7.90 4.21 5.90
CA PRO A 52 -7.10 5.32 6.40
C PRO A 52 -5.77 4.79 6.96
N LEU A 53 -4.73 4.78 6.12
CA LEU A 53 -3.41 4.25 6.44
C LEU A 53 -2.45 5.35 6.91
N ARG A 54 -1.81 5.12 8.06
CA ARG A 54 -0.58 5.79 8.47
C ARG A 54 0.55 4.77 8.44
N TRP A 55 1.67 5.15 7.85
CA TRP A 55 2.84 4.27 7.67
C TRP A 55 4.10 5.02 8.09
N LEU A 56 5.12 4.25 8.46
CA LEU A 56 6.43 4.76 8.82
C LEU A 56 7.39 4.49 7.67
N GLY A 57 8.08 5.53 7.22
CA GLY A 57 9.09 5.46 6.19
C GLY A 57 10.43 5.88 6.72
N LYS A 58 11.49 5.27 6.21
CA LYS A 58 12.86 5.76 6.39
C LYS A 58 12.98 7.19 5.85
N GLU A 59 13.76 8.03 6.52
CA GLU A 59 13.95 9.43 6.13
C GLU A 59 14.51 9.54 4.70
N GLU A 60 15.36 8.59 4.31
CA GLU A 60 15.94 8.49 2.98
C GLU A 60 14.92 8.29 1.87
N LEU A 61 13.66 7.95 2.16
CA LEU A 61 12.60 7.89 1.14
C LEU A 61 12.08 9.28 0.74
N PHE A 62 12.51 10.34 1.42
CA PHE A 62 11.94 11.68 1.30
C PHE A 62 12.94 12.77 0.86
N ARG A 63 14.19 12.42 0.51
CA ARG A 63 15.23 13.40 0.14
C ARG A 63 15.30 13.72 -1.36
N GLY A 64 14.45 13.13 -2.20
CA GLY A 64 14.49 13.39 -3.64
C GLY A 64 13.63 12.44 -4.48
N PRO A 65 13.73 12.50 -5.83
CA PRO A 65 12.77 11.86 -6.74
C PRO A 65 12.65 10.33 -6.62
N LEU A 66 13.57 9.66 -5.93
CA LEU A 66 13.53 8.22 -5.62
C LEU A 66 13.85 7.91 -4.15
N GLY A 67 13.90 8.93 -3.30
CA GLY A 67 14.58 8.88 -2.02
C GLY A 67 15.77 9.79 -1.99
#